data_AF-A0A3N5EGC0-F1
#
_entry.id   AF-A0A3N5EGC0-F1
#
_cell.length_a   1.000
_cell.length_b   1.000
_cell.length_c   1.000
_cell.angle_alpha   90.00
_cell.angle_beta   90.00
_cell.angle_gamma   90.00
#
_symmetry.space_group_name_H-M   'P 1'
#
loop_
_entity.id
_entity.type
_entity.pdbx_description
1 polymer ?
#
loop_
_entity_poly.entity_id
_entity_poly.type
_entity_poly.pdbx_seq_one_letter_code
_entity_poly.pdbx_strand_id
1 'polypeptide(L)'
;TTLMSKNMQGLLTPEEQIRLQKMRAEMQQRLMNLPVEELFSVEALNSPPPRPARVLQSLVCEECGENTMESRTRRFAGKTLCIPCYDRVEQKR
;
A
#
# COMPACT_ATOMS: atom_id res chain seq x y z
N THR A 1 -2.15 8.55 -22.89
CA THR A 1 -3.10 9.32 -23.72
C THR A 1 -3.20 10.74 -23.20
N THR A 2 -3.23 11.74 -24.08
CA THR A 2 -3.25 13.18 -23.72
C THR A 2 -4.38 13.55 -22.76
N LEU A 3 -5.55 12.90 -22.88
CA LEU A 3 -6.70 13.10 -21.99
C LEU A 3 -6.42 12.72 -20.53
N MET A 4 -5.69 11.63 -20.27
CA MET A 4 -5.37 11.19 -18.91
C MET A 4 -4.34 12.10 -18.24
N SER A 5 -3.36 12.59 -19.01
CA SER A 5 -2.39 13.57 -18.52
C SER A 5 -3.08 14.87 -18.09
N LYS A 6 -4.01 15.38 -18.90
CA LYS A 6 -4.81 16.57 -18.55
C LYS A 6 -5.69 16.32 -17.33
N ASN A 7 -6.29 15.13 -17.19
CA ASN A 7 -7.08 14.76 -16.02
C ASN A 7 -6.25 14.80 -14.72
N MET A 8 -5.03 14.24 -14.74
CA MET A 8 -4.14 14.28 -13.57
C MET A 8 -3.73 15.70 -13.17
N GLN A 9 -3.61 16.58 -14.15
CA GLN A 9 -3.28 17.99 -13.93
C GLN A 9 -4.52 18.86 -13.60
N GLY A 10 -5.73 18.29 -13.64
CA GLY A 10 -6.98 19.03 -13.41
C GLY A 10 -7.37 20.00 -14.54
N LEU A 11 -6.79 19.85 -15.73
CA LEU A 11 -6.93 20.80 -16.86
C LEU A 11 -7.96 20.36 -17.91
N LEU A 12 -8.97 19.59 -17.50
CA LEU A 12 -9.99 19.12 -18.45
C LEU A 12 -11.00 20.21 -18.77
N THR A 13 -11.29 20.39 -20.06
CA THR A 13 -12.47 21.16 -20.47
C THR A 13 -13.77 20.41 -20.13
N PRO A 14 -14.93 21.09 -20.07
CA PRO A 14 -16.21 20.41 -19.83
C PRO A 14 -16.50 19.27 -20.83
N GLU A 15 -16.15 19.47 -22.11
CA GLU A 15 -16.28 18.44 -23.15
C GLU A 15 -15.37 17.24 -22.89
N GLU A 16 -14.12 17.49 -22.48
CA GLU A 16 -13.16 16.46 -22.13
C GLU A 16 -13.58 15.69 -20.87
N GLN A 17 -14.23 16.35 -19.90
CA GLN A 17 -14.80 15.70 -18.72
C GLN A 17 -15.93 14.73 -19.10
N ILE A 18 -16.88 15.18 -19.94
CA ILE A 18 -17.98 14.32 -20.44
C ILE A 18 -17.41 13.13 -21.21
N ARG A 19 -16.42 13.36 -22.08
CA ARG A 19 -15.75 12.30 -22.83
C ARG A 19 -15.07 11.30 -21.90
N LEU A 20 -14.36 11.77 -20.88
CA LEU A 20 -13.69 10.91 -19.91
C LEU A 20 -14.70 10.08 -19.12
N GLN A 21 -15.80 10.68 -18.68
CA GLN A 21 -16.87 9.99 -17.97
C GLN A 21 -17.50 8.89 -18.84
N LYS A 22 -17.83 9.19 -20.10
CA LYS A 22 -18.37 8.22 -21.04
C LYS A 22 -17.41 7.05 -21.26
N MET A 23 -16.13 7.34 -21.51
CA MET A 23 -15.11 6.30 -21.73
C MET A 23 -14.92 5.41 -20.49
N ARG A 24 -15.01 5.97 -19.28
CA ARG A 24 -14.98 5.20 -18.03
C ARG A 24 -16.21 4.32 -17.87
N ALA A 25 -17.40 4.85 -18.15
CA ALA A 25 -18.66 4.09 -18.07
C ALA A 25 -18.66 2.91 -19.05
N GLU A 26 -18.20 3.12 -20.29
CA GLU A 26 -18.05 2.07 -21.30
C GLU A 26 -17.04 0.99 -20.85
N MET A 27 -15.91 1.40 -20.28
CA MET A 27 -14.92 0.47 -19.75
C MET A 27 -15.48 -0.35 -18.57
N GLN A 28 -16.19 0.29 -17.65
CA GLN A 28 -16.83 -0.39 -16.52
C GLN A 28 -17.85 -1.42 -17.01
N GLN A 29 -18.75 -1.03 -17.91
CA GLN A 29 -19.71 -1.94 -18.53
C GLN A 29 -19.02 -3.13 -19.19
N ARG A 30 -17.95 -2.88 -19.94
CA ARG A 30 -17.17 -3.96 -20.57
C ARG A 30 -16.57 -4.91 -19.54
N LEU A 31 -15.86 -4.38 -18.54
CA LEU A 31 -15.21 -5.21 -17.50
C LEU A 31 -16.23 -6.04 -16.71
N MET A 32 -17.40 -5.49 -16.41
CA MET A 32 -18.44 -6.20 -15.66
C MET A 32 -19.15 -7.29 -16.47
N ASN A 33 -19.05 -7.26 -17.80
CA ASN A 33 -19.72 -8.20 -18.70
C ASN A 33 -18.77 -9.22 -19.35
N LEU A 34 -17.45 -9.04 -19.23
CA LEU A 34 -16.48 -9.98 -19.77
C LEU A 34 -16.47 -11.28 -18.94
N PRO A 35 -16.23 -12.44 -19.59
CA PRO A 35 -15.96 -13.69 -18.87
C PRO A 35 -14.77 -13.52 -17.90
N VAL A 36 -14.86 -14.14 -16.73
CA VAL A 36 -13.84 -14.03 -15.68
C VAL A 36 -12.49 -14.56 -16.17
N GLU A 37 -12.49 -15.54 -17.06
CA GLU A 37 -11.32 -16.18 -17.65
C GLU A 37 -10.56 -15.25 -18.61
N GLU A 38 -11.24 -14.26 -19.21
CA GLU A 38 -10.59 -13.21 -20.01
C GLU A 38 -9.99 -12.10 -19.12
N LEU A 39 -10.46 -11.98 -17.87
CA LEU A 39 -10.03 -10.96 -16.93
C LEU A 39 -8.90 -11.44 -16.02
N PHE A 40 -8.89 -12.72 -15.63
CA PHE A 40 -7.99 -13.26 -14.63
C PHE A 40 -7.37 -14.59 -15.06
N SER A 41 -6.06 -14.73 -14.84
CA SER A 41 -5.35 -16.01 -14.86
C SER A 41 -5.32 -16.60 -13.45
N VAL A 42 -5.74 -17.85 -13.30
CA VAL A 42 -5.74 -18.57 -12.01
C VAL A 42 -4.76 -19.73 -12.09
N GLU A 43 -3.85 -19.82 -11.12
CA GLU A 43 -2.84 -20.86 -11.04
C GLU A 43 -2.77 -21.45 -9.64
N ALA A 44 -2.35 -22.71 -9.54
CA ALA A 44 -2.13 -23.37 -8.26
C ALA A 44 -0.82 -22.86 -7.62
N LEU A 45 -0.85 -22.64 -6.30
CA LEU A 45 0.34 -22.24 -5.57
C LEU A 45 1.28 -23.45 -5.37
N ASN A 46 2.57 -23.27 -5.66
CA ASN A 46 3.61 -24.29 -5.41
C ASN A 46 4.02 -24.39 -3.92
N SER A 47 3.54 -23.47 -3.08
CA SER A 47 3.79 -23.42 -1.64
C SER A 47 2.59 -22.79 -0.93
N PRO A 48 2.35 -23.10 0.35
CA PRO A 48 1.28 -22.46 1.09
C PRO A 48 1.47 -20.93 1.13
N PRO A 49 0.37 -20.16 1.15
CA PRO A 49 0.44 -18.71 1.26
C PRO A 49 1.13 -18.28 2.55
N PRO A 50 1.68 -17.06 2.61
CA PRO A 50 2.26 -16.52 3.84
C PRO A 50 1.21 -16.53 4.97
N ARG A 51 1.69 -16.75 6.20
CA ARG A 51 0.82 -16.68 7.39
C ARG A 51 0.15 -15.29 7.47
N PRO A 52 -1.12 -15.22 7.93
CA PRO A 52 -1.80 -13.95 8.12
C PRO A 52 -0.99 -12.99 9.01
N ALA A 53 -1.12 -11.70 8.74
CA ALA A 53 -0.52 -10.66 9.57
C ALA A 53 -1.04 -10.78 11.01
N ARG A 54 -0.12 -10.74 11.99
CA ARG A 54 -0.47 -10.76 13.41
C ARG A 54 -0.33 -9.36 14.00
N VAL A 55 -1.33 -8.92 14.75
CA VAL A 55 -1.20 -7.75 15.61
C VAL A 55 -0.39 -8.18 16.84
N LEU A 56 0.81 -7.65 16.96
CA LEU A 56 1.68 -7.86 18.11
C LEU A 56 1.47 -6.76 19.14
N GLN A 57 1.98 -6.96 20.35
CA GLN A 57 1.90 -5.98 21.41
C GLN A 57 2.54 -4.65 20.96
N SER A 58 1.91 -3.54 21.32
CA SER A 58 2.54 -2.22 21.23
C SER A 58 3.46 -2.01 22.43
N LEU A 59 4.71 -1.69 22.17
CA LEU A 59 5.70 -1.28 23.16
C LEU A 59 5.97 0.20 23.00
N VAL A 60 6.14 0.90 24.11
CA VAL A 60 6.50 2.32 24.11
C VAL A 60 8.00 2.44 23.81
N CYS A 61 8.38 3.26 22.84
CA CYS A 61 9.77 3.64 22.63
C CYS A 61 10.23 4.53 23.80
N GLU A 62 11.26 4.11 24.53
CA GLU A 62 11.76 4.84 25.70
C GLU A 62 12.60 6.09 25.35
N GLU A 63 12.69 6.44 24.05
CA GLU A 63 13.34 7.66 23.55
C GLU A 63 12.32 8.67 23.00
N CYS A 64 11.41 8.27 22.11
CA CYS A 64 10.42 9.18 21.51
C CYS A 64 9.02 9.12 22.14
N GLY A 65 8.73 8.11 22.98
CA GLY A 65 7.43 7.94 23.63
C GLY A 65 6.31 7.35 22.75
N GLU A 66 6.57 7.09 21.46
CA GLU A 66 5.57 6.53 20.55
C GLU A 66 5.35 5.03 20.77
N ASN A 67 4.10 4.58 20.61
CA ASN A 67 3.77 3.17 20.58
C ASN A 67 4.25 2.54 19.26
N THR A 68 5.10 1.54 19.37
CA THR A 68 5.67 0.79 18.24
C THR A 68 5.37 -0.70 18.41
N MET A 69 4.96 -1.36 17.34
CA MET A 69 4.75 -2.82 17.36
C MET A 69 6.01 -3.55 17.83
N GLU A 70 5.88 -4.57 18.68
CA GLU A 70 6.99 -5.34 19.25
C GLU A 70 8.00 -5.81 18.20
N SER A 71 7.55 -6.33 17.05
CA SER A 71 8.45 -6.75 15.95
C SER A 71 9.27 -5.61 15.33
N ARG A 72 8.90 -4.35 15.61
CA ARG A 72 9.50 -3.11 15.10
C ARG A 72 10.26 -2.35 16.18
N THR A 73 10.56 -2.97 17.31
CA THR A 73 11.46 -2.41 18.34
C THR A 73 12.78 -3.17 18.40
N ARG A 74 13.76 -2.57 19.09
CA ARG A 74 15.08 -3.14 19.40
C ARG A 74 15.39 -2.88 20.87
N ARG A 75 16.19 -3.77 21.47
CA ARG A 75 16.72 -3.58 22.83
C ARG A 75 18.12 -2.99 22.73
N PHE A 76 18.36 -1.89 23.43
CA PHE A 76 19.67 -1.23 23.50
C PHE A 76 19.89 -0.64 24.88
N ALA A 77 21.02 -0.99 25.53
CA ALA A 77 21.36 -0.51 26.87
C ALA A 77 20.20 -0.63 27.91
N GLY A 78 19.46 -1.74 27.86
CA GLY A 78 18.30 -1.97 28.75
C GLY A 78 17.02 -1.25 28.34
N LYS A 79 17.04 -0.44 27.28
CA LYS A 79 15.88 0.28 26.76
C LYS A 79 15.25 -0.41 25.54
N THR A 80 13.95 -0.23 25.36
CA THR A 80 13.18 -0.59 24.16
C THR A 80 13.05 0.63 23.26
N LEU A 81 13.63 0.56 22.07
CA LEU A 81 13.65 1.66 21.10
C LEU A 81 12.93 1.26 19.81
N CYS A 82 12.21 2.19 19.18
CA CYS A 82 11.76 2.01 17.80
C CYS A 82 12.99 1.99 16.85
N ILE A 83 12.86 1.37 15.68
CA ILE A 83 13.96 1.27 14.70
C ILE A 83 14.65 2.63 14.42
N PRO A 84 13.91 3.73 14.15
CA PRO A 84 14.55 5.03 13.94
C PRO A 84 15.35 5.55 15.15
N CYS A 85 14.86 5.32 16.38
CA CYS A 85 15.59 5.74 17.58
C CYS A 85 16.83 4.87 17.83
N TYR A 86 16.72 3.57 17.57
CA TYR A 86 17.84 2.63 17.66
C TYR A 86 18.97 3.00 16.69
N ASP A 87 18.65 3.29 15.43
CA ASP A 87 19.63 3.62 14.39
C ASP A 87 20.43 4.91 14.70
N ARG A 88 19.91 5.80 15.56
CA ARG A 88 20.65 6.99 16.01
C ARG A 88 21.73 6.66 17.04
N VAL A 89 21.52 5.63 17.86
CA VAL A 89 22.38 5.28 19.01
C VAL A 89 23.31 4.10 18.74
N GLU A 90 22.93 3.17 17.88
CA GLU A 90 23.79 2.05 17.45
C GLU A 90 24.28 2.30 16.02
N GLN A 91 25.56 2.67 15.89
CA GLN A 91 26.17 3.04 14.62
C GLN A 91 27.14 1.98 14.08
N LYS A 92 27.34 0.87 14.82
CA LYS A 92 28.11 -0.27 14.31
C LYS A 92 27.18 -1.18 13.53
N ARG A 93 27.22 -1.06 12.21
CA ARG A 93 26.65 -2.04 11.28
C ARG A 93 27.68 -3.10 10.91
#